data_AF-A0A7V7MR54-F1
#
_entry.id   AF-A0A7V7MR54-F1
#
_cell.length_a   1.000
_cell.length_b   1.000
_cell.length_c   1.000
_cell.angle_alpha   90.00
_cell.angle_beta   90.00
_cell.angle_gamma   90.00
#
_symmetry.space_group_name_H-M   'P 1'
#
loop_
_entity.id
_entity.type
_entity.pdbx_description
1 polymer ?
#
loop_
_entity_poly.entity_id
_entity_poly.type
_entity_poly.pdbx_seq_one_letter_code
_entity_poly.pdbx_strand_id
1 'polypeptide(L)'
;MGPLLPFLARLCAAIGEVEQETGRREGRWAEALQAASARLSHPEPKSTGPADLEAWLQEVVGDAARSLQVDPQPLLGRARNLVAGGATEVELLATSWRIAFRLPLPSLLEGLRRRSGVWRMAAMASSSNEPRARVLNAAATTFDRGGERLETAAIGLRRLPFGQPNLGSYAPDFPGRLLRRLAEQTSLSWQGCDDAVEAGDSLADGAFFIAALSLLAGESLRLLQAQSAVLWPDLDPEQILLFKQRMQRIQTLSNAVQGLSAGHGDLSLERRHLVLADYGLLALGSWDLGSQRG
;
A
#
# COMPACT_ATOMS: atom_id res chain seq x y z
N MET A 1 11.07 4.95 1.50
CA MET A 1 10.92 3.76 2.40
C MET A 1 10.26 4.02 3.75
N GLY A 2 10.26 5.25 4.29
CA GLY A 2 9.61 5.57 5.57
C GLY A 2 8.25 4.92 5.87
N PRO A 3 7.29 4.98 4.95
CA PRO A 3 5.97 4.39 5.16
C PRO A 3 5.90 2.89 4.82
N LEU A 4 6.94 2.27 4.25
CA LEU A 4 7.02 0.81 3.99
C LEU A 4 7.36 0.02 5.26
N LEU A 5 8.09 0.63 6.19
CA LEU A 5 8.59 -0.01 7.41
C LEU A 5 7.50 -0.70 8.25
N PRO A 6 6.35 -0.06 8.55
CA PRO A 6 5.29 -0.71 9.31
C PRO A 6 4.71 -1.93 8.59
N PHE A 7 4.71 -1.93 7.25
CA PHE A 7 4.22 -3.06 6.44
C PHE A 7 5.25 -4.19 6.37
N LEU A 8 6.53 -3.86 6.22
CA LEU A 8 7.62 -4.82 6.34
C LEU A 8 7.64 -5.46 7.73
N ALA A 9 7.42 -4.68 8.80
CA ALA A 9 7.33 -5.18 10.16
C ALA A 9 6.15 -6.16 10.34
N ARG A 10 4.96 -5.85 9.79
CA ARG A 10 3.80 -6.75 9.78
C ARG A 10 4.07 -8.02 8.96
N LEU A 11 4.70 -7.89 7.80
CA LEU A 11 5.07 -9.02 6.96
C LEU A 11 6.07 -9.93 7.70
N CYS A 12 7.12 -9.38 8.30
CA CYS A 12 8.08 -10.12 9.11
C CYS A 12 7.41 -10.80 10.32
N ALA A 13 6.46 -10.12 10.99
CA ALA A 13 5.70 -10.71 12.10
C ALA A 13 4.84 -11.89 11.63
N ALA A 14 4.10 -11.72 10.53
CA ALA A 14 3.30 -12.79 9.93
C ALA A 14 4.16 -14.00 9.57
N ILE A 15 5.35 -13.77 9.00
CA ILE A 15 6.25 -14.87 8.66
C ILE A 15 6.78 -15.56 9.93
N GLY A 16 7.17 -14.80 10.96
CA GLY A 16 7.62 -15.36 12.24
C GLY A 16 6.59 -16.25 12.93
N GLU A 17 5.31 -15.88 12.86
CA GLU A 17 4.19 -16.68 13.40
C GLU A 17 4.01 -17.99 12.62
N VAL A 18 4.11 -17.95 11.28
CA VAL A 18 4.06 -19.14 10.43
C VAL A 18 5.21 -20.10 10.73
N GLU A 19 6.42 -19.60 10.98
CA GLU A 19 7.54 -20.44 11.37
C GLU A 19 7.32 -21.13 12.72
N GLN A 20 6.76 -20.41 13.70
CA GLN A 20 6.42 -20.97 15.01
C GLN A 20 5.43 -22.14 14.90
N GLU A 21 4.39 -22.01 14.07
CA GLU A 21 3.39 -23.07 13.83
C GLU A 21 3.99 -24.33 13.20
N THR A 22 5.03 -24.20 12.37
CA THR A 22 5.67 -25.35 11.70
C THR A 22 6.57 -26.19 12.60
N GLY A 23 6.64 -25.89 13.91
CA GLY A 23 7.53 -26.59 14.83
C GLY A 23 9.02 -26.25 14.63
N ARG A 24 9.33 -25.28 13.75
CA ARG A 24 10.63 -24.60 13.71
C ARG A 24 10.68 -23.65 14.91
N ARG A 25 11.04 -24.21 16.08
CA ARG A 25 11.21 -23.58 17.40
C ARG A 25 11.53 -22.07 17.39
N GLU A 26 10.59 -21.24 17.86
CA GLU A 26 10.66 -20.44 19.11
C GLU A 26 9.64 -19.27 19.08
N GLY A 27 8.54 -19.39 19.84
CA GLY A 27 7.46 -18.39 19.89
C GLY A 27 7.81 -17.03 20.50
N ARG A 28 9.04 -16.84 20.99
CA ARG A 28 9.51 -15.55 21.51
C ARG A 28 9.80 -14.54 20.40
N TRP A 29 9.96 -14.99 19.16
CA TRP A 29 10.36 -14.13 18.04
C TRP A 29 9.22 -13.28 17.47
N ALA A 30 8.01 -13.87 17.34
CA ALA A 30 6.81 -13.14 16.93
C ALA A 30 6.46 -12.03 17.93
N GLU A 31 6.54 -12.32 19.23
CA GLU A 31 6.38 -11.33 20.31
C GLU A 31 7.45 -10.22 20.24
N ALA A 32 8.70 -10.57 19.90
CA ALA A 32 9.79 -9.60 19.71
C ALA A 32 9.54 -8.63 18.56
N LEU A 33 9.14 -9.15 17.39
CA LEU A 33 8.87 -8.35 16.20
C LEU A 33 7.60 -7.52 16.35
N GLN A 34 6.58 -8.05 17.02
CA GLN A 34 5.37 -7.31 17.34
C GLN A 34 5.65 -6.19 18.35
N ALA A 35 6.47 -6.46 19.38
CA ALA A 35 6.93 -5.44 20.33
C ALA A 35 7.85 -4.40 19.67
N ALA A 36 8.73 -4.81 18.76
CA ALA A 36 9.59 -3.90 18.00
C ALA A 36 8.75 -3.06 17.03
N SER A 37 7.81 -3.66 16.30
CA SER A 37 6.84 -2.96 15.44
C SER A 37 6.01 -1.94 16.21
N ALA A 38 5.56 -2.29 17.42
CA ALA A 38 4.84 -1.37 18.31
C ALA A 38 5.74 -0.25 18.88
N ARG A 39 7.06 -0.47 18.92
CA ARG A 39 8.08 0.49 19.39
C ARG A 39 8.77 1.26 18.26
N LEU A 40 8.40 1.05 16.99
CA LEU A 40 8.89 1.83 15.84
C LEU A 40 8.36 3.28 15.92
N SER A 41 8.89 4.03 16.88
CA SER A 41 9.07 5.47 16.89
C SER A 41 10.48 5.85 16.39
N HIS A 42 11.25 4.86 15.91
CA HIS A 42 12.61 5.06 15.43
C HIS A 42 12.62 5.96 14.19
N PRO A 43 13.59 6.89 14.09
CA PRO A 43 13.74 7.71 12.89
C PRO A 43 13.97 6.81 11.68
N GLU A 44 13.22 7.08 10.61
CA GLU A 44 13.33 6.35 9.34
C GLU A 44 14.79 6.29 8.86
N PRO A 45 15.21 5.18 8.20
CA PRO A 45 16.54 5.12 7.62
C PRO A 45 16.71 6.28 6.62
N LYS A 46 17.81 7.01 6.76
CA LYS A 46 18.11 8.22 5.96
C LYS A 46 18.35 7.92 4.48
N SER A 47 18.43 6.63 4.10
CA SER A 47 18.84 6.13 2.80
C SER A 47 18.20 4.75 2.53
N THR A 48 18.17 4.34 1.25
CA THR A 48 17.44 3.17 0.73
C THR A 48 18.37 2.04 0.26
N GLY A 49 19.63 2.04 0.68
CA GLY A 49 20.61 1.04 0.28
C GLY A 49 20.49 -0.28 1.07
N PRO A 50 21.00 -1.40 0.53
CA PRO A 50 21.06 -2.69 1.25
C PRO A 50 21.77 -2.59 2.60
N ALA A 51 22.80 -1.75 2.69
CA ALA A 51 23.52 -1.49 3.93
C ALA A 51 22.66 -0.77 4.99
N ASP A 52 21.72 0.07 4.58
CA ASP A 52 20.81 0.78 5.49
C ASP A 52 19.69 -0.14 5.97
N LEU A 53 19.20 -1.04 5.09
CA LEU A 53 18.25 -2.09 5.48
C LEU A 53 18.90 -3.05 6.48
N GLU A 54 20.14 -3.45 6.23
CA GLU A 54 20.92 -4.29 7.13
C GLU A 54 21.20 -3.60 8.48
N ALA A 55 21.57 -2.32 8.48
CA ALA A 55 21.76 -1.54 9.70
C ALA A 55 20.44 -1.37 10.47
N TRP A 56 19.34 -1.13 9.77
CA TRP A 56 18.02 -1.04 10.38
C TRP A 56 17.54 -2.38 10.95
N LEU A 57 17.74 -3.49 10.22
CA LEU A 57 17.46 -4.84 10.72
C LEU A 57 18.29 -5.12 11.97
N GLN A 58 19.57 -4.75 12.00
CA GLN A 58 20.43 -4.84 13.18
C GLN A 58 19.91 -4.02 14.37
N GLU A 59 19.41 -2.81 14.12
CA GLU A 59 18.83 -1.96 15.16
C GLU A 59 17.53 -2.56 15.70
N VAL A 60 16.57 -2.89 14.84
CA VAL A 60 15.26 -3.43 15.21
C VAL A 60 15.39 -4.79 15.88
N VAL A 61 16.19 -5.69 15.32
CA VAL A 61 16.43 -7.01 15.91
C VAL A 61 17.26 -6.87 17.19
N GLY A 62 18.20 -5.92 17.25
CA GLY A 62 18.95 -5.60 18.45
C GLY A 62 18.05 -5.12 19.60
N ASP A 63 17.10 -4.23 19.31
CA ASP A 63 16.12 -3.74 20.29
C ASP A 63 15.15 -4.82 20.75
N ALA A 64 14.69 -5.65 19.81
CA ALA A 64 13.86 -6.81 20.11
C ALA A 64 14.61 -7.80 21.02
N ALA A 65 15.87 -8.11 20.69
CA ALA A 65 16.72 -9.01 21.47
C ALA A 65 17.01 -8.49 22.88
N ARG A 66 17.32 -7.19 22.99
CA ARG A 66 17.50 -6.50 24.28
C ARG A 66 16.24 -6.60 25.15
N SER A 67 15.07 -6.34 24.55
CA SER A 67 13.80 -6.43 25.27
C SER A 67 13.47 -7.84 25.77
N LEU A 68 13.93 -8.85 25.07
CA LEU A 68 13.70 -10.26 25.40
C LEU A 68 14.85 -10.89 26.21
N GLN A 69 15.92 -10.16 26.46
CA GLN A 69 17.14 -10.65 27.10
C GLN A 69 17.71 -11.90 26.40
N VAL A 70 17.72 -11.89 25.07
CA VAL A 70 18.28 -12.95 24.23
C VAL A 70 19.42 -12.42 23.36
N ASP A 71 20.26 -13.31 22.84
CA ASP A 71 21.31 -12.95 21.88
C ASP A 71 20.69 -12.45 20.56
N PRO A 72 21.05 -11.26 20.06
CA PRO A 72 20.57 -10.76 18.77
C PRO A 72 21.14 -11.52 17.56
N GLN A 73 22.30 -12.18 17.66
CA GLN A 73 22.94 -12.80 16.48
C GLN A 73 22.14 -13.94 15.85
N PRO A 74 21.53 -14.88 16.61
CA PRO A 74 20.60 -15.86 16.07
C PRO A 74 19.35 -15.23 15.43
N LEU A 75 18.86 -14.13 16.01
CA LEU A 75 17.69 -13.42 15.47
C LEU A 75 18.02 -12.65 14.20
N LEU A 76 19.21 -12.08 14.11
CA LEU A 76 19.74 -11.42 12.91
C LEU A 76 20.03 -12.45 11.83
N GLY A 77 20.63 -13.57 12.19
CA GLY A 77 20.82 -14.71 11.29
C GLY A 77 19.49 -15.23 10.75
N ARG A 78 18.44 -15.30 11.59
CA ARG A 78 17.08 -15.66 11.14
C ARG A 78 16.44 -14.58 10.29
N ALA A 79 16.45 -13.30 10.69
CA ALA A 79 15.93 -12.21 9.89
C ALA A 79 16.61 -12.14 8.52
N ARG A 80 17.95 -12.29 8.49
CA ARG A 80 18.74 -12.45 7.26
C ARG A 80 18.37 -13.70 6.50
N ASN A 81 18.15 -14.84 7.17
CA ASN A 81 17.64 -16.08 6.57
C ASN A 81 16.14 -16.03 6.25
N LEU A 82 15.42 -14.98 6.59
CA LEU A 82 14.03 -14.76 6.23
C LEU A 82 13.98 -13.87 4.99
N VAL A 83 14.91 -12.91 4.94
CA VAL A 83 15.37 -12.21 3.74
C VAL A 83 16.10 -13.15 2.76
N ALA A 84 16.68 -14.26 3.23
CA ALA A 84 17.44 -15.23 2.43
C ALA A 84 16.82 -16.64 2.39
N GLY A 85 15.63 -16.84 2.97
CA GLY A 85 15.03 -18.16 3.26
C GLY A 85 14.09 -18.70 2.20
N GLY A 86 14.26 -18.23 0.97
CA GLY A 86 13.44 -18.60 -0.18
C GLY A 86 12.61 -17.44 -0.72
N ALA A 87 12.32 -16.41 0.09
CA ALA A 87 11.80 -15.16 -0.43
C ALA A 87 12.97 -14.29 -0.92
N THR A 88 13.00 -14.02 -2.21
CA THR A 88 13.92 -13.07 -2.81
C THR A 88 13.57 -11.64 -2.35
N GLU A 89 14.56 -10.75 -2.38
CA GLU A 89 14.35 -9.32 -2.11
C GLU A 89 13.23 -8.74 -2.99
N VAL A 90 13.16 -9.18 -4.24
CA VAL A 90 12.10 -8.82 -5.20
C VAL A 90 10.72 -9.27 -4.70
N GLU A 91 10.56 -10.49 -4.19
CA GLU A 91 9.27 -10.97 -3.66
C GLU A 91 8.83 -10.18 -2.43
N LEU A 92 9.76 -9.84 -1.53
CA LEU A 92 9.49 -9.03 -0.35
C LEU A 92 9.09 -7.60 -0.72
N LEU A 93 9.85 -6.95 -1.59
CA LEU A 93 9.53 -5.62 -2.10
C LEU A 93 8.19 -5.65 -2.83
N ALA A 94 7.97 -6.65 -3.68
CA ALA A 94 6.80 -6.75 -4.51
C ALA A 94 5.51 -7.05 -3.72
N THR A 95 5.64 -7.78 -2.62
CA THR A 95 4.58 -7.97 -1.63
C THR A 95 4.30 -6.69 -0.86
N SER A 96 5.36 -6.01 -0.41
CA SER A 96 5.23 -4.87 0.49
C SER A 96 4.49 -3.70 -0.16
N TRP A 97 4.79 -3.38 -1.44
CA TRP A 97 4.04 -2.33 -2.13
C TRP A 97 2.58 -2.75 -2.34
N ARG A 98 2.28 -3.98 -2.76
CA ARG A 98 0.89 -4.46 -2.91
C ARG A 98 0.09 -4.33 -1.61
N ILE A 99 0.70 -4.70 -0.48
CA ILE A 99 0.13 -4.50 0.85
C ILE A 99 -0.13 -3.01 1.13
N ALA A 100 0.86 -2.16 0.89
CA ALA A 100 0.76 -0.72 1.10
C ALA A 100 -0.37 -0.06 0.28
N PHE A 101 -0.57 -0.49 -0.97
CA PHE A 101 -1.66 0.05 -1.81
C PHE A 101 -3.04 -0.46 -1.39
N ARG A 102 -3.12 -1.73 -0.98
CA ARG A 102 -4.40 -2.38 -0.72
C ARG A 102 -4.97 -2.07 0.65
N LEU A 103 -4.12 -1.87 1.66
CA LEU A 103 -4.56 -1.62 3.04
C LEU A 103 -5.46 -0.39 3.23
N PRO A 104 -5.14 0.79 2.67
CA PRO A 104 -6.01 1.96 2.80
C PRO A 104 -7.17 1.97 1.80
N LEU A 105 -7.20 1.06 0.82
CA LEU A 105 -8.20 1.07 -0.25
C LEU A 105 -9.64 0.95 0.25
N PRO A 106 -10.01 0.06 1.21
CA PRO A 106 -11.38 0.01 1.71
C PRO A 106 -11.86 1.35 2.28
N SER A 107 -11.02 2.02 3.06
CA SER A 107 -11.32 3.35 3.63
C SER A 107 -11.45 4.42 2.56
N LEU A 108 -10.60 4.38 1.52
CA LEU A 108 -10.71 5.27 0.36
C LEU A 108 -12.02 5.05 -0.39
N LEU A 109 -12.36 3.80 -0.75
CA LEU A 109 -13.60 3.46 -1.44
C LEU A 109 -14.83 3.89 -0.64
N GLU A 110 -14.81 3.66 0.67
CA GLU A 110 -15.88 4.11 1.56
C GLU A 110 -15.98 5.63 1.63
N GLY A 111 -14.86 6.35 1.62
CA GLY A 111 -14.83 7.81 1.51
C GLY A 111 -15.47 8.32 0.21
N LEU A 112 -15.11 7.70 -0.92
CA LEU A 112 -15.67 8.03 -2.24
C LEU A 112 -17.19 7.79 -2.29
N ARG A 113 -17.64 6.62 -1.82
CA ARG A 113 -19.06 6.25 -1.76
C ARG A 113 -19.86 7.19 -0.85
N ARG A 114 -19.37 7.48 0.35
CA ARG A 114 -20.00 8.44 1.27
C ARG A 114 -20.13 9.81 0.63
N ARG A 115 -19.07 10.32 -0.01
CA ARG A 115 -19.10 11.64 -0.65
C ARG A 115 -20.07 11.68 -1.84
N SER A 116 -20.06 10.64 -2.68
CA SER A 116 -21.01 10.47 -3.78
C SER A 116 -22.47 10.46 -3.27
N GLY A 117 -22.74 9.71 -2.20
CA GLY A 117 -24.05 9.66 -1.56
C GLY A 117 -24.54 11.03 -1.08
N VAL A 118 -23.68 11.80 -0.40
CA VAL A 118 -24.00 13.18 0.04
C VAL A 118 -24.37 14.07 -1.15
N TRP A 119 -23.62 14.01 -2.25
CA TRP A 119 -23.92 14.81 -3.43
C TRP A 119 -25.21 14.38 -4.13
N ARG A 120 -25.51 13.08 -4.20
CA ARG A 120 -26.80 12.58 -4.73
C ARG A 120 -27.97 13.11 -3.90
N MET A 121 -27.88 13.03 -2.57
CA MET A 121 -28.91 13.55 -1.68
C MET A 121 -29.11 15.06 -1.85
N ALA A 122 -28.02 15.83 -1.95
CA ALA A 122 -28.09 17.27 -2.20
C ALA A 122 -28.67 17.60 -3.59
N ALA A 123 -28.40 16.78 -4.61
CA ALA A 123 -28.97 16.92 -5.94
C ALA A 123 -30.49 16.64 -5.94
N MET A 124 -30.94 15.63 -5.19
CA MET A 124 -32.36 15.29 -5.04
C MET A 124 -33.14 16.34 -4.24
N ALA A 125 -32.50 17.00 -3.27
CA ALA A 125 -33.08 18.10 -2.52
C ALA A 125 -33.18 19.41 -3.34
N SER A 126 -32.40 19.52 -4.42
CA SER A 126 -32.47 20.63 -5.39
C SER A 126 -33.53 20.31 -6.46
N SER A 127 -34.13 21.32 -7.11
CA SER A 127 -35.02 21.00 -8.23
C SER A 127 -34.22 20.33 -9.36
N SER A 128 -34.77 19.28 -9.98
CA SER A 128 -34.04 18.44 -10.96
C SER A 128 -33.54 19.22 -12.19
N ASN A 129 -34.13 20.40 -12.46
CA ASN A 129 -33.75 21.28 -13.57
C ASN A 129 -32.70 22.34 -13.20
N GLU A 130 -32.31 22.45 -11.93
CA GLU A 130 -31.27 23.39 -11.51
C GLU A 130 -29.88 22.97 -11.99
N PRO A 131 -29.05 23.92 -12.47
CA PRO A 131 -27.65 23.66 -12.80
C PRO A 131 -26.87 22.99 -11.66
N ARG A 132 -27.19 23.35 -10.40
CA ARG A 132 -26.59 22.77 -9.19
C ARG A 132 -26.83 21.27 -9.09
N ALA A 133 -28.07 20.82 -9.28
CA ALA A 133 -28.45 19.40 -9.21
C ALA A 133 -27.67 18.58 -10.25
N ARG A 134 -27.52 19.11 -11.48
CA ARG A 134 -26.75 18.46 -12.55
C ARG A 134 -25.26 18.31 -12.18
N VAL A 135 -24.65 19.36 -11.64
CA VAL A 135 -23.25 19.34 -11.20
C VAL A 135 -23.01 18.31 -10.11
N LEU A 136 -23.88 18.27 -9.10
CA LEU A 136 -23.79 17.31 -8.00
C LEU A 136 -23.94 15.86 -8.47
N ASN A 137 -24.90 15.58 -9.36
CA ASN A 137 -25.09 14.25 -9.96
C ASN A 137 -23.90 13.81 -10.82
N ALA A 138 -23.33 14.74 -11.61
CA ALA A 138 -22.15 14.45 -12.41
C ALA A 138 -20.93 14.14 -11.52
N ALA A 139 -20.74 14.89 -10.42
CA ALA A 139 -19.66 14.65 -9.48
C ALA A 139 -19.82 13.30 -8.76
N ALA A 140 -21.03 12.97 -8.28
CA ALA A 140 -21.32 11.68 -7.68
C ALA A 140 -21.01 10.52 -8.64
N THR A 141 -21.52 10.60 -9.87
CA THR A 141 -21.26 9.59 -10.91
C THR A 141 -19.77 9.41 -11.20
N THR A 142 -19.01 10.51 -11.20
CA THR A 142 -17.55 10.48 -11.40
C THR A 142 -16.85 9.72 -10.27
N PHE A 143 -17.21 9.98 -9.02
CA PHE A 143 -16.60 9.33 -7.87
C PHE A 143 -16.99 7.85 -7.77
N ASP A 144 -18.24 7.50 -8.10
CA ASP A 144 -18.67 6.09 -8.14
C ASP A 144 -17.87 5.30 -9.17
N ARG A 145 -17.79 5.79 -10.42
CA ARG A 145 -17.00 5.16 -11.48
C ARG A 145 -15.53 5.10 -11.15
N GLY A 146 -14.99 6.14 -10.53
CA GLY A 146 -13.60 6.14 -10.05
C GLY A 146 -13.34 5.08 -8.99
N GLY A 147 -14.28 4.91 -8.04
CA GLY A 147 -14.24 3.83 -7.06
C GLY A 147 -14.27 2.44 -7.69
N GLU A 148 -15.19 2.20 -8.63
CA GLU A 148 -15.29 0.92 -9.38
C GLU A 148 -14.00 0.58 -10.13
N ARG A 149 -13.38 1.58 -10.78
CA ARG A 149 -12.08 1.41 -11.46
C ARG A 149 -10.98 1.04 -10.49
N LEU A 150 -10.90 1.71 -9.34
CA LEU A 150 -9.90 1.40 -8.31
C LEU A 150 -10.09 0.00 -7.73
N GLU A 151 -11.33 -0.40 -7.46
CA GLU A 151 -11.67 -1.72 -6.95
C GLU A 151 -11.28 -2.83 -7.96
N THR A 152 -11.57 -2.59 -9.24
CA THR A 152 -11.16 -3.49 -10.34
C THR A 152 -9.64 -3.59 -10.44
N ALA A 153 -8.94 -2.45 -10.41
CA ALA A 153 -7.48 -2.43 -10.51
C ALA A 153 -6.79 -3.07 -9.30
N ALA A 154 -7.43 -3.03 -8.13
CA ALA A 154 -6.92 -3.68 -6.92
C ALA A 154 -7.07 -5.20 -6.90
N ILE A 155 -7.73 -5.81 -7.89
CA ILE A 155 -7.76 -7.27 -8.06
C ILE A 155 -6.34 -7.77 -8.35
N GLY A 156 -5.59 -7.10 -9.21
CA GLY A 156 -4.19 -7.46 -9.48
C GLY A 156 -3.33 -7.48 -8.20
N LEU A 157 -3.55 -6.50 -7.31
CA LEU A 157 -2.84 -6.37 -6.04
C LEU A 157 -3.11 -7.49 -5.03
N ARG A 158 -4.08 -8.40 -5.25
CA ARG A 158 -4.30 -9.56 -4.35
C ARG A 158 -3.19 -10.60 -4.52
N ARG A 159 -2.57 -10.64 -5.71
CA ARG A 159 -1.61 -11.66 -6.15
C ARG A 159 -0.25 -11.37 -5.52
N LEU A 160 0.15 -12.18 -4.54
CA LEU A 160 1.48 -12.08 -3.94
C LEU A 160 2.42 -13.06 -4.63
N PRO A 161 3.68 -12.66 -4.92
CA PRO A 161 4.67 -13.51 -5.56
C PRO A 161 5.28 -14.50 -4.55
N PHE A 162 4.46 -15.25 -3.82
CA PHE A 162 4.91 -16.38 -2.99
C PHE A 162 4.26 -17.65 -3.50
N GLY A 163 5.02 -18.73 -3.66
CA GLY A 163 4.45 -20.04 -4.01
C GLY A 163 5.12 -20.82 -5.12
N GLN A 164 6.07 -20.24 -5.85
CA GLN A 164 6.78 -20.97 -6.91
C GLN A 164 7.97 -21.75 -6.32
N PRO A 165 8.09 -23.07 -6.59
CA PRO A 165 9.25 -23.88 -6.18
C PRO A 165 10.59 -23.39 -6.75
N ASN A 166 10.54 -22.61 -7.84
CA ASN A 166 11.69 -22.26 -8.65
C ASN A 166 12.43 -20.99 -8.19
N LEU A 167 11.82 -20.17 -7.33
CA LEU A 167 12.42 -18.94 -6.79
C LEU A 167 12.93 -19.09 -5.34
N GLY A 168 12.49 -20.15 -4.65
CA GLY A 168 12.94 -20.49 -3.32
C GLY A 168 12.46 -21.86 -2.88
N SER A 169 13.32 -22.62 -2.19
CA SER A 169 12.94 -23.88 -1.55
C SER A 169 12.14 -23.63 -0.28
N TYR A 170 10.92 -23.11 -0.42
CA TYR A 170 10.02 -22.94 0.70
C TYR A 170 9.67 -24.31 1.31
N ALA A 171 9.42 -24.34 2.62
CA ALA A 171 8.82 -25.51 3.23
C ALA A 171 7.44 -25.78 2.57
N PRO A 172 7.05 -27.05 2.39
CA PRO A 172 5.69 -27.40 1.97
C PRO A 172 4.68 -26.64 2.86
N ASP A 173 3.72 -25.96 2.22
CA ASP A 173 2.67 -25.13 2.82
C ASP A 173 3.06 -23.74 3.38
N PHE A 174 4.33 -23.32 3.31
CA PHE A 174 4.70 -21.96 3.75
C PHE A 174 3.89 -20.84 3.09
N PRO A 175 3.74 -20.80 1.74
CA PRO A 175 2.97 -19.75 1.07
C PRO A 175 1.50 -19.70 1.52
N GLY A 176 0.86 -20.87 1.67
CA GLY A 176 -0.53 -20.95 2.12
C GLY A 176 -0.74 -20.42 3.55
N ARG A 177 0.21 -20.72 4.45
CA ARG A 177 0.18 -20.19 5.82
C ARG A 177 0.43 -18.67 5.86
N LEU A 178 1.39 -18.17 5.08
CA LEU A 178 1.65 -16.73 4.99
C LEU A 178 0.43 -15.96 4.48
N LEU A 179 -0.21 -16.44 3.41
CA LEU A 179 -1.41 -15.83 2.85
C LEU A 179 -2.56 -15.80 3.88
N ARG A 180 -2.76 -16.89 4.61
CA ARG A 180 -3.76 -16.96 5.69
C ARG A 180 -3.46 -15.93 6.77
N ARG A 181 -2.20 -15.84 7.20
CA ARG A 181 -1.82 -14.92 8.28
C ARG A 181 -1.95 -13.46 7.86
N LEU A 182 -1.54 -13.13 6.64
CA LEU A 182 -1.78 -11.81 6.07
C LEU A 182 -3.28 -11.48 6.00
N ALA A 183 -4.12 -12.46 5.67
CA ALA A 183 -5.57 -12.24 5.63
C ALA A 183 -6.17 -11.96 7.01
N GLU A 184 -5.72 -12.69 8.04
CA GLU A 184 -6.12 -12.45 9.43
C GLU A 184 -5.68 -11.07 9.92
N GLN A 185 -4.43 -10.68 9.67
CA GLN A 185 -3.87 -9.41 10.16
C GLN A 185 -4.42 -8.18 9.44
N THR A 186 -4.80 -8.30 8.16
CA THR A 186 -5.28 -7.16 7.37
C THR A 186 -6.79 -7.17 7.15
N SER A 187 -7.49 -8.26 7.47
CA SER A 187 -8.88 -8.50 7.09
C SER A 187 -9.12 -8.39 5.57
N LEU A 188 -8.09 -8.63 4.76
CA LEU A 188 -8.16 -8.61 3.29
C LEU A 188 -7.89 -9.99 2.71
N SER A 189 -8.56 -10.32 1.61
CA SER A 189 -8.25 -11.54 0.85
C SER A 189 -6.91 -11.40 0.12
N TRP A 190 -6.03 -12.39 0.28
CA TRP A 190 -4.77 -12.52 -0.47
C TRP A 190 -4.76 -13.84 -1.24
N GLN A 191 -4.08 -13.86 -2.38
CA GLN A 191 -3.88 -15.09 -3.17
C GLN A 191 -2.43 -15.21 -3.60
N GLY A 192 -1.92 -16.43 -3.67
CA GLY A 192 -0.65 -16.70 -4.34
C GLY A 192 -0.78 -16.39 -5.83
N CYS A 193 0.34 -16.10 -6.48
CA CYS A 193 0.37 -16.02 -7.94
C CYS A 193 0.66 -17.40 -8.53
N ASP A 194 -0.05 -17.74 -9.60
CA ASP A 194 0.25 -18.93 -10.42
C ASP A 194 1.61 -18.80 -11.11
N ASP A 195 2.05 -17.57 -11.37
CA ASP A 195 3.38 -17.23 -11.89
C ASP A 195 4.03 -16.18 -10.98
N ALA A 196 4.83 -16.63 -10.02
CA ALA A 196 5.54 -15.72 -9.11
C ALA A 196 6.66 -14.93 -9.79
N VAL A 197 7.19 -15.41 -10.94
CA VAL A 197 8.15 -14.64 -11.74
C VAL A 197 7.41 -13.45 -12.36
N GLU A 198 6.26 -13.68 -12.99
CA GLU A 198 5.40 -12.61 -13.50
C GLU A 198 5.02 -11.64 -12.37
N ALA A 199 4.53 -12.13 -11.22
CA ALA A 199 4.12 -11.25 -10.14
C ALA A 199 5.28 -10.50 -9.45
N GLY A 200 6.49 -11.06 -9.48
CA GLY A 200 7.71 -10.42 -8.98
C GLY A 200 8.22 -9.35 -9.93
N ASP A 201 8.40 -9.69 -11.21
CA ASP A 201 9.05 -8.83 -12.20
C ASP A 201 8.08 -7.85 -12.87
N SER A 202 6.80 -8.19 -12.94
CA SER A 202 5.77 -7.36 -13.56
C SER A 202 5.28 -6.29 -12.59
N LEU A 203 5.40 -5.05 -13.05
CA LEU A 203 4.78 -3.89 -12.40
C LEU A 203 3.38 -3.62 -12.94
N ALA A 204 2.82 -4.51 -13.78
CA ALA A 204 1.57 -4.25 -14.49
C ALA A 204 0.39 -3.99 -13.54
N ASP A 205 0.25 -4.77 -12.47
CA ASP A 205 -0.79 -4.57 -11.45
C ASP A 205 -0.68 -3.19 -10.79
N GLY A 206 0.55 -2.79 -10.47
CA GLY A 206 0.85 -1.49 -9.87
C GLY A 206 0.56 -0.37 -10.86
N ALA A 207 1.08 -0.46 -12.08
CA ALA A 207 0.85 0.52 -13.14
C ALA A 207 -0.65 0.68 -13.44
N PHE A 208 -1.41 -0.42 -13.47
CA PHE A 208 -2.86 -0.39 -13.69
C PHE A 208 -3.60 0.31 -12.54
N PHE A 209 -3.27 -0.03 -11.29
CA PHE A 209 -3.84 0.65 -10.11
C PHE A 209 -3.53 2.15 -10.11
N ILE A 210 -2.30 2.51 -10.44
CA ILE A 210 -1.82 3.89 -10.48
C ILE A 210 -2.50 4.68 -11.60
N ALA A 211 -2.70 4.07 -12.76
CA ALA A 211 -3.47 4.68 -13.84
C ALA A 211 -4.92 4.96 -13.42
N ALA A 212 -5.57 4.02 -12.73
CA ALA A 212 -6.91 4.22 -12.20
C ALA A 212 -6.96 5.38 -11.19
N LEU A 213 -5.99 5.46 -10.28
CA LEU A 213 -5.87 6.54 -9.30
C LEU A 213 -5.61 7.90 -9.95
N SER A 214 -4.76 7.93 -10.98
CA SER A 214 -4.44 9.13 -11.76
C SER A 214 -5.65 9.66 -12.53
N LEU A 215 -6.45 8.77 -13.11
CA LEU A 215 -7.70 9.14 -13.77
C LEU A 215 -8.69 9.78 -12.78
N LEU A 216 -8.89 9.15 -11.62
CA LEU A 216 -9.73 9.70 -10.57
C LEU A 216 -9.22 11.08 -10.07
N ALA A 217 -7.91 11.23 -9.88
CA ALA A 217 -7.30 12.49 -9.48
C ALA A 217 -7.51 13.60 -10.54
N GLY A 218 -7.36 13.26 -11.82
CA GLY A 218 -7.57 14.20 -12.93
C GLY A 218 -9.03 14.59 -13.13
N GLU A 219 -9.96 13.66 -12.95
CA GLU A 219 -11.39 13.95 -12.93
C GLU A 219 -11.76 14.84 -11.73
N SER A 220 -11.21 14.56 -10.55
CA SER A 220 -11.42 15.36 -9.33
C SER A 220 -10.90 16.80 -9.47
N LEU A 221 -9.72 16.98 -10.06
CA LEU A 221 -9.16 18.30 -10.34
C LEU A 221 -10.05 19.12 -11.28
N ARG A 222 -10.55 18.49 -12.35
CA ARG A 222 -11.47 19.15 -13.29
C ARG A 222 -12.76 19.60 -12.62
N LEU A 223 -13.34 18.74 -11.76
CA LEU A 223 -14.52 19.11 -10.98
C LEU A 223 -14.23 20.27 -10.02
N LEU A 224 -13.09 20.25 -9.34
CA LEU A 224 -12.69 21.33 -8.43
C LEU A 224 -12.44 22.65 -9.15
N GLN A 225 -11.82 22.62 -10.33
CA GLN A 225 -11.59 23.83 -11.12
C GLN A 225 -12.89 24.42 -11.66
N ALA A 226 -13.83 23.57 -12.08
CA ALA A 226 -15.07 24.03 -12.69
C ALA A 226 -16.14 24.45 -11.68
N GLN A 227 -16.19 23.81 -10.50
CA GLN A 227 -17.38 23.84 -9.64
C GLN A 227 -17.08 23.78 -8.12
N SER A 228 -15.92 24.29 -7.68
CA SER A 228 -15.50 24.20 -6.26
C SER A 228 -16.57 24.71 -5.27
N ALA A 229 -17.16 25.87 -5.54
CA ALA A 229 -18.16 26.50 -4.68
C ALA A 229 -19.45 25.67 -4.54
N VAL A 230 -19.78 24.84 -5.53
CA VAL A 230 -20.97 23.97 -5.50
C VAL A 230 -20.68 22.66 -4.80
N LEU A 231 -19.53 22.05 -5.11
CA LEU A 231 -19.18 20.70 -4.68
C LEU A 231 -18.55 20.65 -3.29
N TRP A 232 -17.93 21.74 -2.84
CA TRP A 232 -17.25 21.88 -1.56
C TRP A 232 -17.49 23.26 -0.94
N PRO A 233 -18.74 23.59 -0.57
CA PRO A 233 -19.05 24.88 0.03
C PRO A 233 -18.39 25.09 1.40
N ASP A 234 -18.05 24.00 2.09
CA ASP A 234 -17.51 24.01 3.45
C ASP A 234 -15.98 23.94 3.51
N LEU A 235 -15.30 23.76 2.36
CA LEU A 235 -13.84 23.74 2.35
C LEU A 235 -13.29 25.16 2.29
N ASP A 236 -12.35 25.47 3.17
CA ASP A 236 -11.61 26.72 3.09
C ASP A 236 -10.63 26.72 1.89
N PRO A 237 -10.15 27.89 1.46
CA PRO A 237 -9.22 27.99 0.34
C PRO A 237 -7.92 27.20 0.51
N GLU A 238 -7.43 27.02 1.75
CA GLU A 238 -6.20 26.26 2.03
C GLU A 238 -6.42 24.77 1.82
N GLN A 239 -7.55 24.22 2.26
CA GLN A 239 -7.95 22.83 2.03
C GLN A 239 -8.12 22.54 0.54
N ILE A 240 -8.73 23.46 -0.20
CA ILE A 240 -8.84 23.39 -1.66
C ILE A 240 -7.46 23.38 -2.32
N LEU A 241 -6.56 24.25 -1.88
CA LEU A 241 -5.19 24.30 -2.40
C LEU A 241 -4.42 23.01 -2.10
N LEU A 242 -4.50 22.51 -0.87
CA LEU A 242 -3.86 21.27 -0.45
C LEU A 242 -4.38 20.08 -1.26
N PHE A 243 -5.69 19.99 -1.48
CA PHE A 243 -6.25 18.94 -2.33
C PHE A 243 -5.74 19.06 -3.78
N LYS A 244 -5.70 20.25 -4.36
CA LYS A 244 -5.14 20.47 -5.71
C LYS A 244 -3.70 19.98 -5.79
N GLN A 245 -2.85 20.40 -4.86
CA GLN A 245 -1.45 20.01 -4.80
C GLN A 245 -1.30 18.48 -4.70
N ARG A 246 -2.12 17.85 -3.85
CA ARG A 246 -2.14 16.40 -3.70
C ARG A 246 -2.55 15.68 -4.99
N MET A 247 -3.63 16.09 -5.63
CA MET A 247 -4.07 15.47 -6.90
C MET A 247 -3.05 15.68 -8.03
N GLN A 248 -2.46 16.87 -8.12
CA GLN A 248 -1.38 17.16 -9.09
C GLN A 248 -0.16 16.27 -8.84
N ARG A 249 0.21 16.08 -7.56
CA ARG A 249 1.29 15.16 -7.19
C ARG A 249 0.99 13.72 -7.61
N ILE A 250 -0.26 13.25 -7.43
CA ILE A 250 -0.70 11.93 -7.90
C ILE A 250 -0.51 11.80 -9.42
N GLN A 251 -0.88 12.82 -10.20
CA GLN A 251 -0.73 12.82 -11.66
C GLN A 251 0.73 12.83 -12.11
N THR A 252 1.56 13.74 -11.55
CA THR A 252 2.98 13.83 -11.89
C THR A 252 3.71 12.50 -11.65
N LEU A 253 3.43 11.88 -10.51
CA LEU A 253 4.06 10.61 -10.17
C LEU A 253 3.48 9.43 -10.97
N SER A 254 2.20 9.46 -11.38
CA SER A 254 1.65 8.49 -12.33
C SER A 254 2.39 8.50 -13.67
N ASN A 255 2.73 9.69 -14.17
CA ASN A 255 3.49 9.83 -15.42
C ASN A 255 4.90 9.24 -15.27
N ALA A 256 5.54 9.45 -14.10
CA ALA A 256 6.83 8.87 -13.79
C ALA A 256 6.77 7.32 -13.79
N VAL A 257 5.76 6.74 -13.13
CA VAL A 257 5.58 5.28 -13.07
C VAL A 257 5.28 4.70 -14.45
N GLN A 258 4.47 5.36 -15.28
CA GLN A 258 4.21 4.92 -16.66
C GLN A 258 5.52 4.86 -17.47
N GLY A 259 6.39 5.86 -17.33
CA GLY A 259 7.74 5.85 -17.92
C GLY A 259 8.60 4.67 -17.46
N LEU A 260 8.50 4.27 -16.18
CA LEU A 260 9.20 3.10 -15.65
C LEU A 260 8.65 1.78 -16.22
N SER A 261 7.33 1.67 -16.36
CA SER A 261 6.67 0.47 -16.87
C SER A 261 6.91 0.24 -18.36
N ALA A 262 7.13 1.30 -19.15
CA ALA A 262 7.44 1.23 -20.58
C ALA A 262 8.88 0.74 -20.87
N GLY A 263 9.68 0.43 -19.84
CA GLY A 263 11.07 -0.01 -20.01
C GLY A 263 12.03 1.09 -20.46
N HIS A 264 11.64 2.36 -20.36
CA HIS A 264 12.42 3.51 -20.86
C HIS A 264 13.43 4.06 -19.84
N GLY A 265 13.86 3.24 -18.87
CA GLY A 265 14.82 3.67 -17.85
C GLY A 265 15.73 2.55 -17.35
N ASP A 266 17.02 2.89 -17.18
CA ASP A 266 18.12 2.09 -16.62
C ASP A 266 17.96 1.75 -15.11
N LEU A 267 16.74 1.83 -14.58
CA LEU A 267 16.48 1.55 -13.17
C LEU A 267 16.36 0.05 -12.96
N SER A 268 17.13 -0.46 -11.98
CA SER A 268 17.00 -1.83 -11.48
C SER A 268 15.56 -2.11 -11.02
N LEU A 269 15.16 -3.39 -11.07
CA LEU A 269 13.83 -3.84 -10.68
C LEU A 269 13.47 -3.40 -9.24
N GLU A 270 14.41 -3.55 -8.31
CA GLU A 270 14.31 -3.08 -6.92
C GLU A 270 13.94 -1.59 -6.83
N ARG A 271 14.65 -0.73 -7.57
CA ARG A 271 14.37 0.71 -7.59
C ARG A 271 12.98 1.01 -8.12
N ARG A 272 12.48 0.24 -9.09
CA ARG A 272 11.12 0.43 -9.60
C ARG A 272 10.06 0.07 -8.55
N HIS A 273 10.25 -1.00 -7.79
CA HIS A 273 9.35 -1.36 -6.67
C HIS A 273 9.37 -0.32 -5.56
N LEU A 274 10.54 0.23 -5.21
CA LEU A 274 10.65 1.28 -4.21
C LEU A 274 9.91 2.55 -4.64
N VAL A 275 10.04 2.96 -5.91
CA VAL A 275 9.30 4.11 -6.46
C VAL A 275 7.79 3.88 -6.41
N LEU A 276 7.33 2.68 -6.76
CA LEU A 276 5.91 2.32 -6.66
C LEU A 276 5.40 2.37 -5.22
N ALA A 277 6.16 1.84 -4.26
CA ALA A 277 5.76 1.84 -2.87
C ALA A 277 5.66 3.26 -2.30
N ASP A 278 6.68 4.09 -2.53
CA ASP A 278 6.67 5.49 -2.10
C ASP A 278 5.53 6.26 -2.79
N TYR A 279 5.19 5.94 -4.05
CA TYR A 279 4.03 6.52 -4.73
C TYR A 279 2.71 6.17 -4.05
N GLY A 280 2.46 4.89 -3.78
CA GLY A 280 1.20 4.45 -3.21
C GLY A 280 0.90 5.08 -1.87
N LEU A 281 1.93 5.18 -1.04
CA LEU A 281 1.81 5.71 0.30
C LEU A 281 1.53 7.22 0.29
N LEU A 282 2.20 7.96 -0.61
CA LEU A 282 1.92 9.38 -0.84
C LEU A 282 0.50 9.60 -1.39
N ALA A 283 0.09 8.78 -2.35
CA ALA A 283 -1.18 8.94 -3.04
C ALA A 283 -2.37 8.55 -2.18
N LEU A 284 -2.22 7.61 -1.24
CA LEU A 284 -3.30 7.15 -0.36
C LEU A 284 -3.44 8.02 0.88
N GLY A 285 -2.33 8.54 1.43
CA GLY A 285 -2.36 9.51 2.54
C GLY A 285 -2.97 10.86 2.17
N SER A 286 -3.17 11.14 0.88
CA SER A 286 -3.68 12.43 0.40
C SER A 286 -5.20 12.53 0.29
N TRP A 287 -5.94 11.43 0.40
CA TRP A 287 -7.41 11.43 0.22
C TRP A 287 -8.22 11.70 1.50
N ASP A 288 -7.58 11.75 2.68
CA ASP A 288 -8.28 12.16 3.89
C ASP A 288 -8.45 13.68 3.90
N LEU A 289 -9.65 14.13 3.51
CA LEU A 289 -10.07 15.54 3.51
C LEU A 289 -11.17 15.83 4.54
N GLY A 290 -11.59 14.86 5.35
CA GLY A 290 -12.84 15.02 6.07
C GLY A 290 -13.05 14.18 7.32
N SER A 291 -12.11 13.31 7.73
CA SER A 291 -12.29 12.53 8.96
C SER A 291 -12.12 13.36 10.24
N GLN A 292 -11.54 14.56 10.18
CA GLN A 292 -11.20 15.35 11.38
C GLN A 292 -12.32 16.25 11.94
N ARG A 293 -13.55 16.16 11.44
CA ARG A 293 -14.72 16.79 12.08
C ARG A 293 -15.86 15.80 12.19
N GLY A 294 -15.79 14.99 13.24
CA GLY A 294 -16.86 14.15 13.78
C GLY A 294 -16.65 14.04 15.28
#